data_AF-Q2C584-F1
#
_entry.id   AF-Q2C584-F1
#
_cell.length_a   1.000
_cell.length_b   1.000
_cell.length_c   1.000
_cell.angle_alpha   90.00
_cell.angle_beta   90.00
_cell.angle_gamma   90.00
#
_symmetry.space_group_name_H-M   'P 1'
#
loop_
_entity.id
_entity.type
_entity.pdbx_description
1 polymer ?
#
loop_
_entity_poly.entity_id
_entity_poly.type
_entity_poly.pdbx_seq_one_letter_code
_entity_poly.pdbx_strand_id
1 'polypeptide(L)'
;MNLHEYQAKQLFAEYGLPVPEGYACDTPQEAAEAAGKIGGSKWVVKCQVHAGGRGKAGGVELHETKDGIKQFAQNWLGKNLVTYQTDANGQPVTKILVEEASNIANELYLGAVVDRGSRRIVFMASTEGGVEIEKVAEETPELIHKAAIDPLVGPQPYQGRELAFKLGLKGDQIKQFTKIFMGLANMFAEYDLALLEINPLVITGDNNLLCLDGKINIDSNAMYRQPKLREMHDPSQEDEREAHAAQWELNYVALDGNIGCMVNGAGLAMGTMDIVNLHGGQPANFLDVGGGATKERVTEAFKIILSDSNVKAVLVNIFGGIVRCDLIADGIIGAIAEVGVKVPVVVRLEGNNAEVGAAKLADSGLNIIAATSLTEAAEKVVAAAEGK
;
A
#
# COMPACT_ATOMS: atom_id res chain seq x y z
N MET A 1 0.76 5.57 2.88
CA MET A 1 1.66 5.91 1.75
C MET A 1 2.96 5.12 1.92
N ASN A 2 3.43 4.43 0.88
CA ASN A 2 4.71 3.70 0.92
C ASN A 2 5.87 4.60 0.47
N LEU A 3 7.08 4.30 0.93
CA LEU A 3 8.33 4.87 0.41
C LEU A 3 9.14 3.80 -0.31
N HIS A 4 9.94 4.25 -1.29
CA HIS A 4 11.00 3.44 -1.88
C HIS A 4 12.14 3.17 -0.89
N GLU A 5 12.92 2.10 -1.11
CA GLU A 5 14.08 1.76 -0.28
C GLU A 5 15.09 2.91 -0.21
N TYR A 6 15.40 3.57 -1.35
CA TYR A 6 16.34 4.69 -1.34
C TYR A 6 15.85 5.87 -0.49
N GLN A 7 14.55 6.12 -0.43
CA GLN A 7 13.95 7.18 0.40
C GLN A 7 13.99 6.79 1.88
N ALA A 8 13.66 5.53 2.19
CA ALA A 8 13.78 5.01 3.55
C ALA A 8 15.23 5.12 4.05
N LYS A 9 16.22 4.77 3.23
CA LYS A 9 17.64 4.91 3.55
C LYS A 9 18.10 6.35 3.73
N GLN A 10 17.57 7.29 2.94
CA GLN A 10 17.82 8.72 3.15
C GLN A 10 17.33 9.16 4.53
N LEU A 11 16.12 8.78 4.92
CA LEU A 11 15.60 9.07 6.26
C LEU A 11 16.43 8.40 7.36
N PHE A 12 16.85 7.14 7.18
CA PHE A 12 17.74 6.46 8.12
C PHE A 12 19.06 7.21 8.31
N ALA A 13 19.69 7.65 7.22
CA ALA A 13 20.95 8.40 7.26
C ALA A 13 20.80 9.73 8.01
N GLU A 14 19.70 10.44 7.86
CA GLU A 14 19.41 11.69 8.58
C GLU A 14 19.28 11.48 10.09
N TYR A 15 18.76 10.32 10.52
CA TYR A 15 18.75 9.91 11.94
C TYR A 15 20.10 9.34 12.41
N GLY A 16 21.13 9.41 11.57
CA GLY A 16 22.48 8.92 11.88
C GLY A 16 22.55 7.41 12.03
N LEU A 17 21.66 6.68 11.34
CA LEU A 17 21.64 5.23 11.26
C LEU A 17 22.57 4.74 10.14
N PRO A 18 23.26 3.61 10.34
CA PRO A 18 24.18 3.10 9.34
C PRO A 18 23.41 2.50 8.17
N VAL A 19 23.64 3.02 6.96
CA VAL A 19 23.16 2.49 5.68
C VAL A 19 24.34 2.40 4.71
N PRO A 20 24.33 1.48 3.73
CA PRO A 20 25.35 1.46 2.67
C PRO A 20 25.34 2.78 1.89
N GLU A 21 26.50 3.21 1.40
CA GLU A 21 26.53 4.32 0.43
C GLU A 21 25.85 3.88 -0.86
N GLY A 22 24.91 4.68 -1.36
CA GLY A 22 24.19 4.35 -2.57
C GLY A 22 23.52 5.56 -3.23
N TYR A 23 23.21 5.40 -4.52
CA TYR A 23 22.64 6.43 -5.38
C TYR A 23 21.44 5.87 -6.16
N ALA A 24 20.30 6.55 -6.07
CA ALA A 24 19.15 6.27 -6.91
C ALA A 24 19.34 6.94 -8.29
N CYS A 25 19.26 6.14 -9.35
CA CYS A 25 19.62 6.53 -10.71
C CYS A 25 18.41 6.41 -11.63
N ASP A 26 18.21 7.42 -12.48
CA ASP A 26 17.10 7.50 -13.44
C ASP A 26 17.48 6.97 -14.82
N THR A 27 18.79 6.90 -15.11
CA THR A 27 19.29 6.41 -16.39
C THR A 27 20.34 5.31 -16.21
N PRO A 28 20.51 4.43 -17.21
CA PRO A 28 21.58 3.43 -17.16
C PRO A 28 22.99 4.02 -17.10
N GLN A 29 23.17 5.23 -17.63
CA GLN A 29 24.45 5.92 -17.58
C GLN A 29 24.75 6.41 -16.17
N GLU A 30 23.77 7.02 -15.50
CA GLU A 30 23.89 7.41 -14.08
C GLU A 30 24.18 6.21 -13.19
N ALA A 31 23.50 5.07 -13.42
CA ALA A 31 23.74 3.83 -12.67
C ALA A 31 25.20 3.36 -12.80
N ALA A 32 25.75 3.37 -14.01
CA ALA A 32 27.15 3.01 -14.25
C ALA A 32 28.14 4.00 -13.61
N GLU A 33 27.80 5.29 -13.58
CA GLU A 33 28.60 6.35 -12.97
C GLU A 33 28.57 6.29 -11.44
N ALA A 34 27.45 5.87 -10.84
CA ALA A 34 27.30 5.70 -9.40
C ALA A 34 28.36 4.76 -8.80
N ALA A 35 28.69 3.67 -9.50
CA ALA A 35 29.77 2.77 -9.10
C ALA A 35 31.13 3.48 -8.96
N GLY A 36 31.40 4.48 -9.81
CA GLY A 36 32.61 5.30 -9.70
C GLY A 36 32.61 6.26 -8.50
N LYS A 37 31.44 6.70 -8.05
CA LYS A 37 31.28 7.57 -6.87
C LYS A 37 31.44 6.79 -5.58
N ILE A 38 30.81 5.62 -5.50
CA ILE A 38 30.89 4.69 -4.36
C ILE A 38 32.32 4.14 -4.22
N GLY A 39 32.97 3.83 -5.35
CA GLY A 39 34.24 3.12 -5.34
C GLY A 39 34.07 1.64 -4.99
N GLY A 40 35.19 0.95 -4.71
CA GLY A 40 35.21 -0.49 -4.45
C GLY A 40 35.27 -1.35 -5.72
N SER A 41 34.98 -2.64 -5.57
CA SER A 41 35.07 -3.65 -6.65
C SER A 41 33.76 -4.40 -6.91
N LYS A 42 32.75 -4.21 -6.07
CA LYS A 42 31.45 -4.86 -6.16
C LYS A 42 30.34 -3.90 -5.73
N TRP A 43 29.22 -3.96 -6.43
CA TRP A 43 28.04 -3.14 -6.18
C TRP A 43 26.78 -3.99 -6.26
N VAL A 44 25.80 -3.64 -5.44
CA VAL A 44 24.46 -4.21 -5.53
C VAL A 44 23.59 -3.23 -6.30
N VAL A 45 22.82 -3.74 -7.26
CA VAL A 45 21.85 -2.98 -8.04
C VAL A 45 20.45 -3.47 -7.70
N LYS A 46 19.52 -2.56 -7.44
CA LYS A 46 18.18 -2.88 -6.94
C LYS A 46 17.12 -2.06 -7.66
N CYS A 47 16.16 -2.74 -8.28
CA CYS A 47 14.93 -2.11 -8.75
C CYS A 47 14.19 -1.44 -7.58
N GLN A 48 13.78 -0.19 -7.77
CA GLN A 48 13.00 0.56 -6.78
C GLN A 48 11.51 0.44 -7.12
N VAL A 49 10.81 -0.37 -6.32
CA VAL A 49 9.36 -0.58 -6.37
C VAL A 49 8.81 -0.69 -4.95
N HIS A 50 7.53 -0.41 -4.74
CA HIS A 50 6.86 -0.49 -3.44
C HIS A 50 6.42 -1.91 -3.03
N ALA A 51 7.11 -2.94 -3.53
CA ALA A 51 6.84 -4.35 -3.26
C ALA A 51 8.11 -5.10 -2.79
N GLY A 52 7.91 -6.06 -1.88
CA GLY A 52 8.95 -6.99 -1.44
C GLY A 52 9.26 -8.08 -2.48
N GLY A 53 10.18 -8.99 -2.18
CA GLY A 53 10.46 -10.13 -3.08
C GLY A 53 11.26 -9.83 -4.34
N ARG A 54 11.77 -8.60 -4.48
CA ARG A 54 12.51 -8.11 -5.65
C ARG A 54 13.66 -9.03 -6.07
N GLY A 55 14.42 -9.56 -5.10
CA GLY A 55 15.52 -10.49 -5.39
C GLY A 55 15.09 -11.79 -6.06
N LYS A 56 13.95 -12.38 -5.63
CA LYS A 56 13.40 -13.60 -6.25
C LYS A 56 12.93 -13.34 -7.69
N ALA A 57 12.57 -12.11 -8.02
CA ALA A 57 12.13 -11.69 -9.34
C ALA A 57 13.29 -11.19 -10.25
N GLY A 58 14.55 -11.28 -9.81
CA GLY A 58 15.70 -10.78 -10.57
C GLY A 58 15.86 -9.25 -10.52
N GLY A 59 15.13 -8.56 -9.64
CA GLY A 59 15.23 -7.13 -9.42
C GLY A 59 16.34 -6.72 -8.46
N VAL A 60 17.19 -7.66 -8.01
CA VAL A 60 18.37 -7.40 -7.17
C VAL A 60 19.53 -8.26 -7.67
N GLU A 61 20.64 -7.63 -8.06
CA GLU A 61 21.83 -8.33 -8.57
C GLU A 61 23.14 -7.73 -8.02
N LEU A 62 24.19 -8.54 -8.02
CA LEU A 62 25.56 -8.14 -7.66
C LEU A 62 26.39 -8.03 -8.93
N HIS A 63 27.07 -6.89 -9.13
CA HIS A 63 27.97 -6.69 -10.27
C HIS A 63 29.36 -6.25 -9.83
N GLU A 64 30.37 -6.65 -10.61
CA GLU A 64 31.79 -6.28 -10.42
C GLU A 64 32.27 -5.26 -11.45
N THR A 65 31.41 -4.87 -12.41
CA THR A 65 31.76 -3.97 -13.51
C THR A 65 30.66 -2.94 -13.77
N LYS A 66 31.08 -1.74 -14.21
CA LYS A 66 30.17 -0.66 -14.62
C LYS A 66 29.26 -1.07 -15.78
N ASP A 67 29.79 -1.88 -16.70
CA ASP A 67 29.02 -2.38 -17.84
C ASP A 67 27.89 -3.31 -17.40
N GLY A 68 28.13 -4.18 -16.40
CA GLY A 68 27.08 -5.03 -15.82
C GLY A 68 25.96 -4.21 -15.20
N ILE A 69 26.31 -3.19 -14.41
CA ILE A 69 25.36 -2.26 -13.79
C ILE A 69 24.53 -1.53 -14.86
N LYS A 70 25.18 -1.05 -15.93
CA LYS A 70 24.52 -0.39 -17.06
C LYS A 70 23.52 -1.32 -17.75
N GLN A 71 23.91 -2.57 -18.00
CA GLN A 71 23.04 -3.57 -18.63
C GLN A 71 21.83 -3.91 -17.77
N PHE A 72 22.02 -4.08 -16.46
CA PHE A 72 20.92 -4.29 -15.52
C PHE A 72 19.92 -3.12 -15.56
N ALA A 73 20.42 -1.88 -15.48
CA ALA A 73 19.57 -0.70 -15.54
C ALA A 73 18.85 -0.55 -16.90
N GLN A 74 19.52 -0.85 -18.02
CA GLN A 74 18.89 -0.91 -19.35
C GLN A 74 17.81 -1.97 -19.45
N ASN A 75 17.99 -3.10 -18.76
CA ASN A 75 17.02 -4.17 -18.78
C ASN A 75 15.76 -3.81 -18.00
N TRP A 76 15.88 -3.10 -16.88
CA TRP A 76 14.75 -2.90 -15.96
C TRP A 76 14.07 -1.54 -16.05
N LEU A 77 14.79 -0.45 -16.31
CA LEU A 77 14.18 0.88 -16.37
C LEU A 77 13.09 0.94 -17.46
N GLY A 78 11.90 1.38 -17.06
CA GLY A 78 10.71 1.46 -17.92
C GLY A 78 9.96 0.14 -18.12
N LYS A 79 10.36 -0.95 -17.45
CA LYS A 79 9.60 -2.21 -17.38
C LYS A 79 8.92 -2.36 -16.03
N ASN A 80 7.94 -3.25 -15.96
CA ASN A 80 7.32 -3.62 -14.70
C ASN A 80 8.04 -4.81 -14.08
N LEU A 81 8.24 -4.76 -12.77
CA LEU A 81 8.72 -5.87 -11.95
C LEU A 81 7.53 -6.54 -11.27
N VAL A 82 7.28 -7.79 -11.65
CA VAL A 82 6.29 -8.64 -10.98
C VAL A 82 6.96 -9.39 -9.84
N THR A 83 6.40 -9.29 -8.65
CA THR A 83 6.83 -10.04 -7.46
C THR A 83 5.64 -10.82 -6.90
N TYR A 84 5.86 -11.66 -5.89
CA TYR A 84 4.74 -12.32 -5.20
C TYR A 84 3.85 -11.35 -4.39
N GLN A 85 4.29 -10.09 -4.20
CA GLN A 85 3.55 -9.03 -3.51
C GLN A 85 2.91 -8.01 -4.46
N THR A 86 3.05 -8.16 -5.78
CA THR A 86 2.36 -7.31 -6.77
C THR A 86 1.19 -8.06 -7.39
N ASP A 87 0.34 -7.33 -8.11
CA ASP A 87 -0.60 -7.93 -9.05
C ASP A 87 0.14 -8.57 -10.24
N ALA A 88 -0.63 -9.08 -11.22
CA ALA A 88 -0.09 -9.68 -12.44
C ALA A 88 0.63 -8.68 -13.36
N ASN A 89 0.36 -7.38 -13.22
CA ASN A 89 0.98 -6.32 -14.02
C ASN A 89 2.32 -5.87 -13.43
N GLY A 90 2.55 -6.11 -12.14
CA GLY A 90 3.76 -5.68 -11.45
C GLY A 90 3.79 -4.17 -11.22
N GLN A 91 4.91 -3.67 -10.72
CA GLN A 91 5.12 -2.24 -10.49
C GLN A 91 6.18 -1.68 -11.44
N PRO A 92 5.99 -0.45 -11.97
CA PRO A 92 6.93 0.14 -12.91
C PRO A 92 8.25 0.47 -12.22
N VAL A 93 9.36 0.06 -12.84
CA VAL A 93 10.71 0.38 -12.38
C VAL A 93 11.15 1.70 -13.02
N THR A 94 11.08 2.78 -12.26
CA THR A 94 11.48 4.13 -12.70
C THR A 94 12.87 4.53 -12.22
N LYS A 95 13.37 3.87 -11.16
CA LYS A 95 14.69 4.12 -10.56
C LYS A 95 15.41 2.81 -10.24
N ILE A 96 16.74 2.84 -10.35
CA ILE A 96 17.64 1.78 -9.87
C ILE A 96 18.50 2.35 -8.75
N LEU A 97 18.50 1.70 -7.59
CA LEU A 97 19.45 1.97 -6.52
C LEU A 97 20.73 1.19 -6.79
N VAL A 98 21.86 1.89 -6.89
CA VAL A 98 23.20 1.30 -6.94
C VAL A 98 23.89 1.60 -5.61
N GLU A 99 24.36 0.57 -4.92
CA GLU A 99 24.94 0.70 -3.58
C GLU A 99 26.18 -0.17 -3.37
N GLU A 100 26.95 0.18 -2.34
CA GLU A 100 28.10 -0.60 -1.87
C GLU A 100 27.69 -2.03 -1.49
N ALA A 101 28.43 -3.02 -2.01
CA ALA A 101 28.23 -4.40 -1.59
C ALA A 101 28.75 -4.63 -0.16
N SER A 102 27.87 -5.09 0.72
CA SER A 102 28.20 -5.35 2.12
C SER A 102 28.74 -6.78 2.33
N ASN A 103 29.79 -6.93 3.15
CA ASN A 103 30.27 -8.24 3.61
C ASN A 103 29.40 -8.73 4.78
N ILE A 104 28.38 -9.55 4.49
CA ILE A 104 27.37 -9.98 5.46
C ILE A 104 27.87 -11.21 6.24
N ALA A 105 27.96 -11.08 7.57
CA ALA A 105 28.28 -12.19 8.47
C ALA A 105 27.02 -12.83 9.07
N ASN A 106 25.99 -12.02 9.35
CA ASN A 106 24.70 -12.51 9.83
C ASN A 106 23.58 -11.52 9.46
N GLU A 107 22.35 -12.02 9.37
CA GLU A 107 21.16 -11.24 9.03
C GLU A 107 20.16 -11.29 10.19
N LEU A 108 19.68 -10.12 10.61
CA LEU A 108 18.67 -9.98 11.66
C LEU A 108 17.42 -9.32 11.09
N TYR A 109 16.32 -9.43 11.83
CA TYR A 109 15.11 -8.67 11.57
C TYR A 109 14.92 -7.56 12.62
N LEU A 110 14.51 -6.38 12.17
CA LEU A 110 14.02 -5.32 13.05
C LEU A 110 12.86 -4.58 12.39
N GLY A 111 11.70 -4.56 13.03
CA GLY A 111 10.52 -3.86 12.54
C GLY A 111 9.70 -3.22 13.65
N ALA A 112 8.77 -2.34 13.29
CA ALA A 112 7.83 -1.72 14.20
C ALA A 112 6.49 -1.47 13.52
N VAL A 113 5.42 -1.60 14.31
CA VAL A 113 4.04 -1.32 13.89
C VAL A 113 3.26 -0.69 15.04
N VAL A 114 2.12 -0.06 14.73
CA VAL A 114 1.11 0.25 15.74
C VAL A 114 0.30 -1.01 16.04
N ASP A 115 0.60 -1.68 17.15
CA ASP A 115 -0.16 -2.84 17.60
C ASP A 115 -1.54 -2.41 18.11
N ARG A 116 -2.59 -2.81 17.39
CA ARG A 116 -3.97 -2.47 17.72
C ARG A 116 -4.44 -3.13 19.01
N GLY A 117 -3.87 -4.29 19.40
CA GLY A 117 -4.25 -5.00 20.62
C GLY A 117 -3.82 -4.25 21.88
N SER A 118 -2.53 -3.93 21.98
CA SER A 118 -1.99 -3.14 23.10
C SER A 118 -2.21 -1.64 22.94
N ARG A 119 -2.51 -1.17 21.71
CA ARG A 119 -2.61 0.25 21.33
C ARG A 119 -1.30 0.98 21.60
N ARG A 120 -0.20 0.39 21.14
CA ARG A 120 1.17 0.90 21.33
C ARG A 120 1.97 0.76 20.04
N ILE A 121 2.99 1.60 19.87
CA ILE A 121 4.06 1.30 18.92
C ILE A 121 4.83 0.11 19.50
N VAL A 122 4.95 -0.97 18.75
CA VAL A 122 5.63 -2.19 19.18
C VAL A 122 6.75 -2.49 18.20
N PHE A 123 7.97 -2.50 18.71
CA PHE A 123 9.14 -3.02 17.99
C PHE A 123 9.22 -4.52 18.12
N MET A 124 9.65 -5.17 17.04
CA MET A 124 9.87 -6.60 16.91
C MET A 124 11.29 -6.83 16.39
N ALA A 125 12.01 -7.75 17.00
CA ALA A 125 13.34 -8.15 16.55
C ALA A 125 13.48 -9.67 16.59
N SER A 126 14.19 -10.23 15.61
CA SER A 126 14.44 -11.68 15.50
C SER A 126 15.84 -11.95 14.95
N THR A 127 16.39 -13.11 15.30
CA THR A 127 17.62 -13.65 14.68
C THR A 127 17.39 -14.15 13.26
N GLU A 128 16.13 -14.35 12.87
CA GLU A 128 15.73 -14.82 11.54
C GLU A 128 15.57 -13.62 10.58
N GLY A 129 16.68 -12.99 10.20
CA GLY A 129 16.70 -12.00 9.12
C GLY A 129 16.70 -12.62 7.72
N GLY A 130 16.37 -11.83 6.70
CA GLY A 130 16.39 -12.27 5.30
C GLY A 130 15.21 -13.16 4.89
N VAL A 131 14.28 -13.44 5.81
CA VAL A 131 13.07 -14.24 5.59
C VAL A 131 11.81 -13.43 5.88
N GLU A 132 10.67 -13.90 5.39
CA GLU A 132 9.36 -13.32 5.69
C GLU A 132 9.04 -13.49 7.18
N ILE A 133 8.84 -12.37 7.89
CA ILE A 133 8.65 -12.37 9.33
C ILE A 133 7.34 -13.03 9.73
N GLU A 134 6.33 -13.02 8.86
CA GLU A 134 5.05 -13.69 9.02
C GLU A 134 5.23 -15.20 9.17
N LYS A 135 6.14 -15.79 8.38
CA LYS A 135 6.47 -17.21 8.47
C LYS A 135 7.14 -17.54 9.80
N VAL A 136 8.07 -16.71 10.26
CA VAL A 136 8.70 -16.85 11.58
C VAL A 136 7.66 -16.72 12.69
N ALA A 137 6.70 -15.80 12.57
CA ALA A 137 5.64 -15.62 13.54
C ALA A 137 4.69 -16.82 13.64
N GLU A 138 4.47 -17.55 12.55
CA GLU A 138 3.65 -18.76 12.51
C GLU A 138 4.43 -19.99 13.00
N GLU A 139 5.65 -20.21 12.50
CA GLU A 139 6.41 -21.44 12.72
C GLU A 139 7.24 -21.42 14.01
N THR A 140 7.85 -20.28 14.34
CA THR A 140 8.80 -20.10 15.47
C THR A 140 8.57 -18.78 16.23
N PRO A 141 7.34 -18.54 16.75
CA PRO A 141 6.97 -17.27 17.38
C PRO A 141 7.87 -16.86 18.55
N GLU A 142 8.52 -17.82 19.23
CA GLU A 142 9.45 -17.59 20.33
C GLU A 142 10.72 -16.83 19.93
N LEU A 143 11.08 -16.84 18.63
CA LEU A 143 12.22 -16.09 18.09
C LEU A 143 11.91 -14.61 17.86
N ILE A 144 10.64 -14.20 18.00
CA ILE A 144 10.22 -12.80 17.85
C ILE A 144 10.16 -12.14 19.22
N HIS A 145 11.12 -11.27 19.48
CA HIS A 145 11.19 -10.48 20.69
C HIS A 145 10.55 -9.12 20.49
N LYS A 146 9.75 -8.67 21.47
CA LYS A 146 8.94 -7.45 21.35
C LYS A 146 9.28 -6.41 22.41
N ALA A 147 9.19 -5.14 22.05
CA ALA A 147 9.27 -4.01 22.97
C ALA A 147 8.16 -2.99 22.65
N ALA A 148 7.23 -2.80 23.60
CA ALA A 148 6.16 -1.82 23.48
C ALA A 148 6.63 -0.45 23.99
N ILE A 149 6.45 0.60 23.19
CA ILE A 149 6.83 1.96 23.54
C ILE A 149 5.72 2.59 24.37
N ASP A 150 6.06 3.07 25.56
CA ASP A 150 5.12 3.84 26.37
C ASP A 150 4.99 5.26 25.80
N PRO A 151 3.77 5.76 25.57
CA PRO A 151 3.56 7.05 24.91
C PRO A 151 3.99 8.25 25.76
N LEU A 152 4.10 8.12 27.09
CA LEU A 152 4.50 9.21 27.98
C LEU A 152 6.02 9.37 28.02
N VAL A 153 6.75 8.26 28.16
CA VAL A 153 8.22 8.32 28.28
C VAL A 153 8.95 8.11 26.96
N GLY A 154 8.25 7.69 25.91
CA GLY A 154 8.84 7.39 24.61
C GLY A 154 9.76 6.17 24.63
N PRO A 155 10.56 5.94 23.57
CA PRO A 155 11.50 4.84 23.54
C PRO A 155 12.59 5.03 24.60
N GLN A 156 12.95 3.95 25.28
CA GLN A 156 13.96 3.97 26.33
C GLN A 156 15.15 3.07 25.99
N PRO A 157 16.40 3.49 26.27
CA PRO A 157 17.59 2.72 25.91
C PRO A 157 17.63 1.31 26.51
N TYR A 158 16.95 1.07 27.64
CA TYR A 158 16.91 -0.28 28.22
C TYR A 158 16.15 -1.28 27.33
N GLN A 159 15.14 -0.82 26.58
CA GLN A 159 14.35 -1.67 25.68
C GLN A 159 15.22 -2.13 24.50
N GLY A 160 15.98 -1.20 23.92
CA GLY A 160 16.95 -1.54 22.87
C GLY A 160 18.02 -2.53 23.35
N ARG A 161 18.53 -2.35 24.58
CA ARG A 161 19.47 -3.32 25.18
C ARG A 161 18.83 -4.69 25.42
N GLU A 162 17.60 -4.73 25.91
CA GLU A 162 16.89 -5.99 26.16
C GLU A 162 16.73 -6.80 24.87
N LEU A 163 16.30 -6.15 23.78
CA LEU A 163 16.22 -6.78 22.47
C LEU A 163 17.60 -7.24 21.99
N ALA A 164 18.63 -6.40 22.10
CA ALA A 164 20.00 -6.76 21.71
C ALA A 164 20.53 -8.00 22.45
N PHE A 165 20.27 -8.12 23.76
CA PHE A 165 20.66 -9.30 24.53
C PHE A 165 19.91 -10.56 24.09
N LYS A 166 18.60 -10.44 23.81
CA LYS A 166 17.78 -11.57 23.32
C LYS A 166 18.24 -12.06 21.94
N LEU A 167 18.71 -11.15 21.08
CA LEU A 167 19.35 -11.46 19.79
C LEU A 167 20.78 -12.03 19.93
N GLY A 168 21.33 -12.10 21.14
CA GLY A 168 22.69 -12.59 21.37
C GLY A 168 23.81 -11.63 20.93
N LEU A 169 23.52 -10.35 20.72
CA LEU A 169 24.51 -9.33 20.37
C LEU A 169 25.52 -9.10 21.50
N LYS A 170 26.76 -8.76 21.14
CA LYS A 170 27.87 -8.62 22.10
C LYS A 170 28.66 -7.34 21.90
N GLY A 171 29.26 -6.85 22.99
CA GLY A 171 30.18 -5.72 22.97
C GLY A 171 29.55 -4.47 22.35
N ASP A 172 30.23 -3.89 21.35
CA ASP A 172 29.78 -2.65 20.70
C ASP A 172 28.52 -2.83 19.86
N GLN A 173 28.16 -4.05 19.44
CA GLN A 173 26.90 -4.32 18.73
C GLN A 173 25.69 -3.93 19.58
N ILE A 174 25.75 -4.12 20.90
CA ILE A 174 24.65 -3.74 21.80
C ILE A 174 24.45 -2.23 21.79
N LYS A 175 25.55 -1.45 21.78
CA LYS A 175 25.49 0.02 21.70
C LYS A 175 24.94 0.47 20.36
N GLN A 176 25.42 -0.13 19.27
CA GLN A 176 24.96 0.15 17.91
C GLN A 176 23.46 -0.18 17.75
N PHE A 177 23.03 -1.36 18.19
CA PHE A 177 21.62 -1.77 18.13
C PHE A 177 20.74 -0.83 18.96
N THR A 178 21.18 -0.48 20.17
CA THR A 178 20.42 0.46 21.02
C THR A 178 20.28 1.82 20.33
N LYS A 179 21.33 2.33 19.68
CA LYS A 179 21.27 3.58 18.90
C LYS A 179 20.29 3.45 17.72
N ILE A 180 20.33 2.34 17.00
CA ILE A 180 19.43 2.06 15.87
C ILE A 180 17.98 2.03 16.34
N PHE A 181 17.68 1.24 17.37
CA PHE A 181 16.36 1.15 17.99
C PHE A 181 15.83 2.53 18.39
N MET A 182 16.64 3.33 19.11
CA MET A 182 16.22 4.67 19.56
C MET A 182 15.96 5.61 18.38
N GLY A 183 16.84 5.63 17.37
CA GLY A 183 16.67 6.48 16.19
C GLY A 183 15.41 6.10 15.40
N LEU A 184 15.21 4.82 15.15
CA LEU A 184 14.02 4.32 14.46
C LEU A 184 12.72 4.59 15.23
N ALA A 185 12.74 4.44 16.56
CA ALA A 185 11.56 4.70 17.38
C ALA A 185 11.18 6.18 17.42
N ASN A 186 12.17 7.08 17.47
CA ASN A 186 11.93 8.52 17.34
C ASN A 186 11.40 8.85 15.94
N MET A 187 12.02 8.32 14.90
CA MET A 187 11.57 8.50 13.51
C MET A 187 10.13 7.99 13.30
N PHE A 188 9.78 6.85 13.91
CA PHE A 188 8.44 6.28 13.83
C PHE A 188 7.37 7.26 14.33
N ALA A 189 7.63 7.91 15.47
CA ALA A 189 6.72 8.88 16.05
C ALA A 189 6.74 10.23 15.32
N GLU A 190 7.91 10.74 14.93
CA GLU A 190 8.07 12.05 14.30
C GLU A 190 7.51 12.11 12.88
N TYR A 191 7.59 11.01 12.12
CA TYR A 191 7.09 10.90 10.76
C TYR A 191 5.74 10.20 10.62
N ASP A 192 5.04 9.95 11.73
CA ASP A 192 3.73 9.30 11.74
C ASP A 192 3.72 7.98 10.93
N LEU A 193 4.71 7.14 11.19
CA LEU A 193 4.82 5.87 10.50
C LEU A 193 3.70 4.93 10.97
N ALA A 194 3.15 4.17 10.04
CA ALA A 194 2.24 3.07 10.33
C ALA A 194 3.00 1.74 10.44
N LEU A 195 4.05 1.58 9.63
CA LEU A 195 4.95 0.43 9.63
C LEU A 195 6.37 0.86 9.26
N LEU A 196 7.33 0.21 9.90
CA LEU A 196 8.75 0.31 9.62
C LEU A 196 9.34 -1.09 9.64
N GLU A 197 10.17 -1.43 8.67
CA GLU A 197 10.86 -2.71 8.62
C GLU A 197 12.26 -2.54 8.03
N ILE A 198 13.24 -3.19 8.68
CA ILE A 198 14.61 -3.36 8.21
C ILE A 198 14.84 -4.86 8.14
N ASN A 199 14.82 -5.39 6.92
CA ASN A 199 14.97 -6.81 6.66
C ASN A 199 15.83 -7.04 5.40
N PRO A 200 17.14 -7.29 5.53
CA PRO A 200 17.85 -7.56 6.79
C PRO A 200 18.48 -6.32 7.46
N LEU A 201 18.54 -6.34 8.78
CA LEU A 201 19.52 -5.61 9.58
C LEU A 201 20.75 -6.49 9.70
N VAL A 202 21.85 -6.16 9.02
CA VAL A 202 23.00 -7.06 8.92
C VAL A 202 24.07 -6.78 9.96
N ILE A 203 24.73 -7.85 10.39
CA ILE A 203 26.05 -7.78 11.03
C ILE A 203 27.08 -7.98 9.93
N THR A 204 27.98 -7.00 9.74
CA THR A 204 29.04 -7.09 8.74
C THR A 204 30.20 -7.97 9.22
N GLY A 205 31.09 -8.37 8.31
CA GLY A 205 32.34 -9.06 8.65
C GLY A 205 33.25 -8.26 9.61
N ASP A 206 33.11 -6.93 9.63
CA ASP A 206 33.79 -6.04 10.59
C ASP A 206 33.01 -5.91 11.91
N ASN A 207 32.01 -6.77 12.12
CA ASN A 207 31.23 -6.89 13.34
C ASN A 207 30.37 -5.65 13.68
N ASN A 208 30.02 -4.85 12.68
CA ASN A 208 29.16 -3.67 12.79
C ASN A 208 27.74 -3.95 12.30
N LEU A 209 26.75 -3.22 12.82
CA LEU A 209 25.37 -3.27 12.35
C LEU A 209 25.15 -2.29 11.20
N LEU A 210 24.36 -2.72 10.21
CA LEU A 210 24.07 -1.96 9.00
C LEU A 210 22.63 -2.24 8.53
N CYS A 211 21.86 -1.19 8.25
CA CYS A 211 20.50 -1.30 7.74
C CYS A 211 20.56 -1.55 6.23
N LEU A 212 20.53 -2.82 5.81
CA LEU A 212 20.80 -3.20 4.42
C LEU A 212 19.60 -2.98 3.49
N ASP A 213 18.38 -3.14 4.01
CA ASP A 213 17.13 -2.83 3.32
C ASP A 213 16.20 -2.07 4.27
N GLY A 214 15.19 -1.39 3.71
CA GLY A 214 14.27 -0.55 4.47
C GLY A 214 12.93 -0.42 3.79
N LYS A 215 11.87 -0.74 4.52
CA LYS A 215 10.47 -0.52 4.12
C LYS A 215 9.79 0.38 5.12
N ILE A 216 9.19 1.46 4.63
CA ILE A 216 8.44 2.41 5.45
C ILE A 216 7.04 2.58 4.85
N ASN A 217 6.02 2.47 5.70
CA ASN A 217 4.66 2.90 5.40
C ASN A 217 4.28 4.02 6.37
N ILE A 218 3.80 5.12 5.81
CA ILE A 218 3.36 6.33 6.53
C ILE A 218 1.84 6.33 6.61
N ASP A 219 1.29 6.75 7.76
CA ASP A 219 -0.14 7.00 7.90
C ASP A 219 -0.58 8.13 6.95
N SER A 220 -1.38 7.79 5.94
CA SER A 220 -1.87 8.76 4.96
C SER A 220 -2.71 9.87 5.61
N ASN A 221 -3.35 9.60 6.75
CA ASN A 221 -4.13 10.60 7.48
C ASN A 221 -3.25 11.70 8.10
N ALA A 222 -1.95 11.45 8.28
CA ALA A 222 -1.02 12.41 8.86
C ALA A 222 -0.30 13.28 7.80
N MET A 223 -0.51 13.03 6.49
CA MET A 223 0.25 13.70 5.43
C MET A 223 0.09 15.23 5.41
N TYR A 224 -1.02 15.76 5.94
CA TYR A 224 -1.24 17.21 6.07
C TYR A 224 -0.13 17.91 6.87
N ARG A 225 0.44 17.23 7.88
CA ARG A 225 1.54 17.74 8.74
C ARG A 225 2.92 17.20 8.38
N GLN A 226 3.03 16.39 7.31
CA GLN A 226 4.29 15.79 6.86
C GLN A 226 4.69 16.32 5.46
N PRO A 227 5.04 17.62 5.31
CA PRO A 227 5.31 18.22 4.00
C PRO A 227 6.48 17.56 3.26
N LYS A 228 7.56 17.21 3.98
CA LYS A 228 8.71 16.52 3.41
C LYS A 228 8.34 15.17 2.80
N LEU A 229 7.51 14.39 3.51
CA LEU A 229 7.10 13.06 3.05
C LEU A 229 6.15 13.15 1.86
N ARG A 230 5.33 14.22 1.76
CA ARG A 230 4.49 14.45 0.58
C ARG A 230 5.30 14.56 -0.72
N GLU A 231 6.49 15.16 -0.67
CA GLU A 231 7.38 15.28 -1.83
C GLU A 231 8.00 13.93 -2.25
N MET A 232 7.98 12.93 -1.36
CA MET A 232 8.49 11.58 -1.63
C MET A 232 7.43 10.66 -2.24
N HIS A 233 6.16 11.10 -2.36
CA HIS A 233 5.09 10.28 -2.92
C HIS A 233 5.35 9.96 -4.39
N ASP A 234 5.32 8.67 -4.71
CA ASP A 234 5.40 8.18 -6.08
C ASP A 234 4.05 7.55 -6.50
N PRO A 235 3.19 8.29 -7.20
CA PRO A 235 1.89 7.80 -7.64
C PRO A 235 1.99 6.70 -8.71
N SER A 236 3.15 6.52 -9.37
CA SER A 236 3.32 5.46 -10.37
C SER A 236 3.27 4.04 -9.78
N GLN A 237 3.41 3.93 -8.46
CA GLN A 237 3.41 2.65 -7.74
C GLN A 237 2.00 2.26 -7.25
N GLU A 238 1.01 3.11 -7.44
CA GLU A 238 -0.39 2.93 -7.06
C GLU A 238 -1.23 2.62 -8.31
N ASP A 239 -2.39 1.98 -8.14
CA ASP A 239 -3.34 1.82 -9.25
C ASP A 239 -3.85 3.21 -9.67
N GLU A 240 -3.77 3.53 -10.97
CA GLU A 240 -4.18 4.84 -11.50
C GLU A 240 -5.63 5.20 -11.14
N ARG A 241 -6.51 4.19 -11.02
CA ARG A 241 -7.91 4.35 -10.61
C ARG A 241 -8.02 4.71 -9.14
N GLU A 242 -7.20 4.12 -8.27
CA GLU A 242 -7.14 4.46 -6.85
C GLU A 242 -6.62 5.89 -6.65
N ALA A 243 -5.57 6.27 -7.39
CA ALA A 243 -5.02 7.62 -7.35
C ALA A 243 -6.03 8.67 -7.87
N HIS A 244 -6.75 8.38 -8.95
CA HIS A 244 -7.83 9.25 -9.46
C HIS A 244 -8.98 9.33 -8.46
N ALA A 245 -9.41 8.21 -7.86
CA ALA A 245 -10.45 8.19 -6.83
C ALA A 245 -10.11 9.12 -5.65
N ALA A 246 -8.86 9.08 -5.18
CA ALA A 246 -8.41 9.91 -4.06
C ALA A 246 -8.54 11.41 -4.33
N GLN A 247 -8.37 11.88 -5.58
CA GLN A 247 -8.54 13.29 -5.97
C GLN A 247 -9.99 13.80 -5.81
N TRP A 248 -10.95 12.88 -5.79
CA TRP A 248 -12.39 13.15 -5.61
C TRP A 248 -12.91 12.76 -4.23
N GLU A 249 -11.99 12.50 -3.29
CA GLU A 249 -12.27 12.01 -1.94
C GLU A 249 -13.06 10.69 -1.98
N LEU A 250 -12.84 9.86 -3.01
CA LEU A 250 -13.42 8.52 -3.14
C LEU A 250 -12.40 7.49 -2.65
N ASN A 251 -12.85 6.53 -1.85
CA ASN A 251 -12.00 5.38 -1.51
C ASN A 251 -12.34 4.26 -2.47
N TYR A 252 -11.43 3.93 -3.39
CA TYR A 252 -11.58 2.88 -4.38
C TYR A 252 -10.52 1.80 -4.14
N VAL A 253 -10.87 0.53 -4.37
CA VAL A 253 -9.93 -0.58 -4.48
C VAL A 253 -10.43 -1.48 -5.60
N ALA A 254 -9.54 -1.87 -6.51
CA ALA A 254 -9.90 -2.78 -7.60
C ALA A 254 -9.94 -4.24 -7.12
N LEU A 255 -10.85 -5.05 -7.68
CA LEU A 255 -10.95 -6.48 -7.45
C LEU A 255 -11.14 -7.24 -8.78
N ASP A 256 -10.86 -8.54 -8.78
CA ASP A 256 -11.03 -9.40 -9.94
C ASP A 256 -12.49 -9.88 -10.07
N GLY A 257 -13.37 -9.01 -10.55
CA GLY A 257 -14.80 -9.31 -10.72
C GLY A 257 -15.46 -8.61 -11.90
N ASN A 258 -16.78 -8.71 -11.97
CA ASN A 258 -17.57 -8.16 -13.07
C ASN A 258 -18.78 -7.31 -12.61
N ILE A 259 -19.01 -7.17 -11.31
CA ILE A 259 -20.08 -6.33 -10.75
C ILE A 259 -19.46 -5.13 -10.04
N GLY A 260 -19.59 -3.95 -10.64
CA GLY A 260 -19.13 -2.71 -10.03
C GLY A 260 -20.00 -2.33 -8.84
N CYS A 261 -19.41 -1.92 -7.73
CA CYS A 261 -20.15 -1.49 -6.54
C CYS A 261 -19.90 -0.01 -6.24
N MET A 262 -20.96 0.75 -6.01
CA MET A 262 -20.90 2.16 -5.56
C MET A 262 -21.75 2.32 -4.30
N VAL A 263 -21.12 2.61 -3.17
CA VAL A 263 -21.77 2.58 -1.86
C VAL A 263 -21.34 3.78 -1.02
N ASN A 264 -22.19 4.24 -0.10
CA ASN A 264 -21.79 5.22 0.92
C ASN A 264 -21.52 4.56 2.28
N GLY A 265 -20.31 4.77 2.79
CA GLY A 265 -19.79 4.22 4.04
C GLY A 265 -19.06 2.90 3.85
N ALA A 266 -17.78 2.85 4.26
CA ALA A 266 -16.91 1.69 4.12
C ALA A 266 -17.50 0.35 4.63
N GLY A 267 -18.18 0.37 5.79
CA GLY A 267 -18.81 -0.84 6.33
C GLY A 267 -19.93 -1.39 5.46
N LEU A 268 -20.76 -0.50 4.89
CA LEU A 268 -21.82 -0.89 3.96
C LEU A 268 -21.24 -1.31 2.61
N ALA A 269 -20.15 -0.68 2.16
CA ALA A 269 -19.46 -1.05 0.93
C ALA A 269 -18.94 -2.49 1.01
N MET A 270 -18.23 -2.85 2.09
CA MET A 270 -17.80 -4.24 2.33
C MET A 270 -19.00 -5.20 2.42
N GLY A 271 -20.03 -4.87 3.19
CA GLY A 271 -21.23 -5.72 3.28
C GLY A 271 -21.99 -5.89 1.95
N THR A 272 -21.90 -4.90 1.06
CA THR A 272 -22.49 -4.97 -0.29
C THR A 272 -21.69 -5.91 -1.17
N MET A 273 -20.36 -5.85 -1.14
CA MET A 273 -19.51 -6.80 -1.84
C MET A 273 -19.76 -8.24 -1.34
N ASP A 274 -19.83 -8.42 -0.02
CA ASP A 274 -20.07 -9.71 0.61
C ASP A 274 -21.42 -10.30 0.19
N ILE A 275 -22.50 -9.49 0.15
CA ILE A 275 -23.81 -9.99 -0.25
C ILE A 275 -23.89 -10.29 -1.75
N VAL A 276 -23.20 -9.53 -2.60
CA VAL A 276 -23.07 -9.85 -4.03
C VAL A 276 -22.37 -11.20 -4.21
N ASN A 277 -21.27 -11.42 -3.48
CA ASN A 277 -20.53 -12.68 -3.51
C ASN A 277 -21.35 -13.85 -2.93
N LEU A 278 -22.10 -13.63 -1.86
CA LEU A 278 -22.99 -14.62 -1.24
C LEU A 278 -24.05 -15.13 -2.22
N HIS A 279 -24.52 -14.26 -3.12
CA HIS A 279 -25.48 -14.59 -4.17
C HIS A 279 -24.83 -15.03 -5.49
N GLY A 280 -23.54 -15.35 -5.49
CA GLY A 280 -22.81 -15.93 -6.63
C GLY A 280 -22.24 -14.91 -7.62
N GLY A 281 -22.35 -13.61 -7.34
CA GLY A 281 -21.70 -12.55 -8.11
C GLY A 281 -20.21 -12.40 -7.79
N GLN A 282 -19.50 -11.66 -8.62
CA GLN A 282 -18.08 -11.33 -8.40
C GLN A 282 -17.93 -9.80 -8.33
N PRO A 283 -17.79 -9.21 -7.12
CA PRO A 283 -17.55 -7.78 -6.98
C PRO A 283 -16.25 -7.37 -7.70
N ALA A 284 -16.34 -6.38 -8.58
CA ALA A 284 -15.21 -5.86 -9.37
C ALA A 284 -14.43 -4.76 -8.64
N ASN A 285 -15.02 -4.16 -7.60
CA ASN A 285 -14.37 -3.10 -6.85
C ASN A 285 -15.00 -2.91 -5.47
N PHE A 286 -14.23 -2.34 -4.56
CA PHE A 286 -14.71 -1.57 -3.42
C PHE A 286 -14.78 -0.10 -3.85
N LEU A 287 -15.88 0.60 -3.56
CA LEU A 287 -15.94 2.06 -3.68
C LEU A 287 -16.85 2.68 -2.63
N ASP A 288 -16.28 3.55 -1.82
CA ASP A 288 -16.98 4.38 -0.83
C ASP A 288 -17.04 5.84 -1.30
N VAL A 289 -18.25 6.35 -1.58
CA VAL A 289 -18.52 7.76 -1.93
C VAL A 289 -18.63 8.68 -0.71
N GLY A 290 -18.48 8.16 0.50
CA GLY A 290 -18.62 8.90 1.76
C GLY A 290 -20.04 9.43 2.00
N GLY A 291 -20.19 10.33 2.98
CA GLY A 291 -21.52 10.82 3.41
C GLY A 291 -22.25 11.75 2.43
N GLY A 292 -21.57 12.28 1.40
CA GLY A 292 -22.11 13.24 0.44
C GLY A 292 -22.01 12.77 -1.00
N ALA A 293 -23.07 12.18 -1.53
CA ALA A 293 -23.16 11.75 -2.94
C ALA A 293 -23.63 12.90 -3.85
N THR A 294 -22.75 13.88 -4.11
CA THR A 294 -23.05 14.95 -5.09
C THR A 294 -23.04 14.38 -6.52
N LYS A 295 -23.67 15.08 -7.47
CA LYS A 295 -23.72 14.66 -8.87
C LYS A 295 -22.31 14.43 -9.42
N GLU A 296 -21.39 15.35 -9.17
CA GLU A 296 -20.02 15.31 -9.69
C GLU A 296 -19.26 14.09 -9.15
N ARG A 297 -19.36 13.80 -7.86
CA ARG A 297 -18.70 12.64 -7.24
C ARG A 297 -19.29 11.32 -7.75
N VAL A 298 -20.60 11.25 -7.95
CA VAL A 298 -21.27 10.07 -8.53
C VAL A 298 -20.85 9.87 -9.99
N THR A 299 -20.75 10.95 -10.78
CA THR A 299 -20.24 10.91 -12.16
C THR A 299 -18.82 10.36 -12.21
N GLU A 300 -17.91 10.84 -11.37
CA GLU A 300 -16.52 10.36 -11.33
C GLU A 300 -16.43 8.92 -10.85
N ALA A 301 -17.23 8.53 -9.85
CA ALA A 301 -17.31 7.15 -9.41
C ALA A 301 -17.76 6.20 -10.53
N PHE A 302 -18.72 6.61 -11.38
CA PHE A 302 -19.08 5.83 -12.57
C PHE A 302 -17.94 5.73 -13.59
N LYS A 303 -17.21 6.82 -13.85
CA LYS A 303 -16.05 6.81 -14.77
C LYS A 303 -14.97 5.83 -14.29
N ILE A 304 -14.68 5.83 -12.99
CA ILE A 304 -13.68 4.95 -12.37
C ILE A 304 -14.13 3.49 -12.42
N ILE A 305 -15.38 3.19 -12.06
CA ILE A 305 -15.90 1.81 -12.11
C ILE A 305 -15.88 1.28 -13.54
N LEU A 306 -16.31 2.10 -14.51
CA LEU A 306 -16.46 1.68 -15.91
C LEU A 306 -15.19 1.79 -16.73
N SER A 307 -14.08 2.29 -16.16
CA SER A 307 -12.77 2.15 -16.81
C SER A 307 -12.30 0.69 -16.82
N ASP A 308 -12.85 -0.14 -15.93
CA ASP A 308 -12.68 -1.59 -15.98
C ASP A 308 -13.65 -2.24 -16.98
N SER A 309 -13.09 -2.73 -18.09
CA SER A 309 -13.84 -3.44 -19.14
C SER A 309 -14.51 -4.76 -18.70
N ASN A 310 -14.10 -5.31 -17.55
CA ASN A 310 -14.69 -6.52 -16.99
C ASN A 310 -16.09 -6.27 -16.40
N VAL A 311 -16.39 -5.03 -16.00
CA VAL A 311 -17.68 -4.67 -15.40
C VAL A 311 -18.83 -4.89 -16.39
N LYS A 312 -19.79 -5.74 -16.01
CA LYS A 312 -21.00 -6.08 -16.78
C LYS A 312 -22.29 -5.55 -16.16
N ALA A 313 -22.29 -5.20 -14.88
CA ALA A 313 -23.39 -4.54 -14.19
C ALA A 313 -22.84 -3.67 -13.06
N VAL A 314 -23.60 -2.67 -12.63
CA VAL A 314 -23.25 -1.83 -11.48
C VAL A 314 -24.35 -1.91 -10.42
N LEU A 315 -23.97 -2.16 -9.16
CA LEU A 315 -24.81 -2.02 -7.99
C LEU A 315 -24.51 -0.70 -7.27
N VAL A 316 -25.48 0.20 -7.28
CA VAL A 316 -25.48 1.41 -6.45
C VAL A 316 -26.32 1.12 -5.21
N ASN A 317 -25.70 1.08 -4.04
CA ASN A 317 -26.39 0.88 -2.77
C ASN A 317 -26.15 2.10 -1.88
N ILE A 318 -27.14 2.98 -1.77
CA ILE A 318 -27.02 4.21 -0.99
C ILE A 318 -28.07 4.23 0.13
N PHE A 319 -27.58 4.36 1.36
CA PHE A 319 -28.41 4.68 2.51
C PHE A 319 -28.42 6.21 2.70
N GLY A 320 -29.53 6.84 2.29
CA GLY A 320 -29.82 8.25 2.44
C GLY A 320 -30.03 8.63 3.91
N GLY A 321 -28.95 9.04 4.57
CA GLY A 321 -28.98 9.65 5.90
C GLY A 321 -29.37 11.12 5.83
N ILE A 322 -28.36 11.99 5.70
CA ILE A 322 -28.55 13.45 5.68
C ILE A 322 -29.09 13.92 4.32
N VAL A 323 -28.65 13.29 3.22
CA VAL A 323 -29.09 13.64 1.87
C VAL A 323 -30.35 12.83 1.53
N ARG A 324 -31.37 13.51 0.99
CA ARG A 324 -32.62 12.87 0.55
C ARG A 324 -32.41 12.01 -0.69
N CYS A 325 -32.99 10.81 -0.71
CA CYS A 325 -32.89 9.87 -1.81
C CYS A 325 -33.41 10.41 -3.14
N ASP A 326 -34.37 11.34 -3.14
CA ASP A 326 -34.87 11.95 -4.38
C ASP A 326 -33.86 12.87 -5.06
N LEU A 327 -32.93 13.48 -4.31
CA LEU A 327 -31.80 14.24 -4.87
C LEU A 327 -30.68 13.32 -5.34
N ILE A 328 -30.44 12.23 -4.62
CA ILE A 328 -29.46 11.20 -5.00
C ILE A 328 -29.89 10.54 -6.31
N ALA A 329 -31.18 10.23 -6.45
CA ALA A 329 -31.75 9.71 -7.69
C ALA A 329 -31.50 10.65 -8.88
N ASP A 330 -31.74 11.97 -8.72
CA ASP A 330 -31.47 12.97 -9.76
C ASP A 330 -29.97 12.99 -10.13
N GLY A 331 -29.09 12.88 -9.13
CA GLY A 331 -27.64 12.78 -9.32
C GLY A 331 -27.22 11.54 -10.13
N ILE A 332 -27.76 10.37 -9.78
CA ILE A 332 -27.51 9.10 -10.48
C ILE A 332 -28.00 9.17 -11.93
N ILE A 333 -29.23 9.64 -12.16
CA ILE A 333 -29.80 9.78 -13.50
C ILE A 333 -28.94 10.71 -14.36
N GLY A 334 -28.55 11.86 -13.79
CA GLY A 334 -27.69 12.83 -14.46
C GLY A 334 -26.31 12.25 -14.79
N ALA A 335 -25.70 11.53 -13.86
CA ALA A 335 -24.40 10.88 -14.06
C ALA A 335 -24.45 9.79 -15.14
N ILE A 336 -25.50 8.94 -15.12
CA ILE A 336 -25.67 7.87 -16.12
C ILE A 336 -25.82 8.45 -17.52
N ALA A 337 -26.62 9.50 -17.67
CA ALA A 337 -26.83 10.16 -18.96
C ALA A 337 -25.56 10.86 -19.47
N GLU A 338 -24.79 11.48 -18.57
CA GLU A 338 -23.57 12.23 -18.89
C GLU A 338 -22.41 11.29 -19.26
N VAL A 339 -22.21 10.20 -18.50
CA VAL A 339 -21.16 9.20 -18.74
C VAL A 339 -21.52 8.28 -19.91
N GLY A 340 -22.82 8.10 -20.20
CA GLY A 340 -23.30 7.19 -21.24
C GLY A 340 -23.19 5.72 -20.82
N VAL A 341 -23.62 5.40 -19.60
CA VAL A 341 -23.53 4.04 -19.02
C VAL A 341 -24.39 3.06 -19.83
N LYS A 342 -23.77 2.01 -20.35
CA LYS A 342 -24.44 0.98 -21.18
C LYS A 342 -24.79 -0.29 -20.42
N VAL A 343 -24.06 -0.59 -19.35
CA VAL A 343 -24.32 -1.74 -18.50
C VAL A 343 -25.57 -1.49 -17.64
N PRO A 344 -26.34 -2.53 -17.28
CA PRO A 344 -27.45 -2.38 -16.35
C PRO A 344 -26.98 -1.85 -15.00
N VAL A 345 -27.76 -0.93 -14.43
CA VAL A 345 -27.49 -0.33 -13.12
C VAL A 345 -28.60 -0.73 -12.16
N VAL A 346 -28.28 -1.54 -11.16
CA VAL A 346 -29.19 -1.85 -10.05
C VAL A 346 -28.99 -0.80 -8.97
N VAL A 347 -30.08 -0.18 -8.53
CA VAL A 347 -30.03 0.90 -7.53
C VAL A 347 -30.92 0.55 -6.36
N ARG A 348 -30.33 0.52 -5.17
CA ARG A 348 -31.02 0.43 -3.89
C ARG A 348 -30.85 1.76 -3.15
N LEU A 349 -31.94 2.48 -2.96
CA LEU A 349 -32.02 3.68 -2.13
C LEU A 349 -32.84 3.38 -0.88
N GLU A 350 -32.31 3.73 0.28
CA GLU A 350 -33.02 3.59 1.57
C GLU A 350 -32.85 4.82 2.45
N GLY A 351 -33.82 5.10 3.32
CA GLY A 351 -33.84 6.30 4.16
C GLY A 351 -34.78 7.40 3.66
N ASN A 352 -34.37 8.67 3.80
CA ASN A 352 -35.28 9.81 3.62
C ASN A 352 -35.73 9.97 2.15
N ASN A 353 -37.06 9.96 1.91
CA ASN A 353 -37.66 9.97 0.57
C ASN A 353 -37.25 8.80 -0.35
N ALA A 354 -36.91 7.65 0.21
CA ALA A 354 -36.52 6.46 -0.56
C ALA A 354 -37.57 6.08 -1.64
N GLU A 355 -38.86 6.05 -1.28
CA GLU A 355 -39.95 5.74 -2.23
C GLU A 355 -40.00 6.72 -3.41
N VAL A 356 -39.83 8.03 -3.14
CA VAL A 356 -39.83 9.06 -4.18
C VAL A 356 -38.58 8.92 -5.08
N GLY A 357 -37.42 8.64 -4.50
CA GLY A 357 -36.20 8.38 -5.25
C GLY A 357 -36.31 7.14 -6.14
N ALA A 358 -36.88 6.05 -5.63
CA ALA A 358 -37.11 4.83 -6.38
C ALA A 358 -38.08 5.05 -7.55
N ALA A 359 -39.17 5.80 -7.34
CA ALA A 359 -40.10 6.17 -8.41
C ALA A 359 -39.41 7.00 -9.51
N LYS A 360 -38.60 7.99 -9.15
CA LYS A 360 -37.81 8.78 -10.12
C LYS A 360 -36.88 7.91 -10.96
N LEU A 361 -36.22 6.93 -10.35
CA LEU A 361 -35.33 6.00 -11.06
C LEU A 361 -36.10 5.15 -12.07
N ALA A 362 -37.28 4.64 -11.68
CA ALA A 362 -38.15 3.86 -12.55
C ALA A 362 -38.69 4.68 -13.74
N ASP A 363 -39.04 5.95 -13.51
CA ASP A 363 -39.60 6.84 -14.53
C ASP A 363 -38.53 7.46 -15.47
N SER A 364 -37.24 7.24 -15.19
CA SER A 364 -36.13 7.89 -15.91
C SER A 364 -35.97 7.47 -17.38
N GLY A 365 -36.53 6.32 -17.77
CA GLY A 365 -36.34 5.73 -19.11
C GLY A 365 -34.94 5.18 -19.37
N LEU A 366 -34.06 5.18 -18.36
CA LEU A 366 -32.71 4.60 -18.40
C LEU A 366 -32.75 3.12 -18.01
N ASN A 367 -31.68 2.37 -18.30
CA ASN A 367 -31.54 0.96 -17.92
C ASN A 367 -31.21 0.81 -16.42
N ILE A 368 -32.11 1.31 -15.57
CA ILE A 368 -32.00 1.33 -14.12
C ILE A 368 -33.02 0.37 -13.52
N ILE A 369 -32.55 -0.50 -12.62
CA ILE A 369 -33.39 -1.47 -11.92
C ILE A 369 -33.44 -1.08 -10.44
N ALA A 370 -34.58 -0.57 -9.99
CA ALA A 370 -34.77 -0.27 -8.57
C ALA A 370 -34.89 -1.57 -7.74
N ALA A 371 -34.25 -1.60 -6.57
CA ALA A 371 -34.35 -2.67 -5.58
C ALA A 371 -34.78 -2.11 -4.22
N THR A 372 -35.59 -2.87 -3.49
CA THR A 372 -36.19 -2.45 -2.20
C THR A 372 -35.42 -2.96 -1.00
N SER A 373 -34.66 -4.06 -1.15
CA SER A 373 -33.82 -4.62 -0.10
C SER A 373 -32.41 -4.88 -0.60
N LEU A 374 -31.47 -5.07 0.32
CA LEU A 374 -30.08 -5.37 -0.03
C LEU A 374 -29.95 -6.75 -0.71
N THR A 375 -30.71 -7.75 -0.24
CA THR A 375 -30.78 -9.09 -0.84
C THR A 375 -31.32 -9.01 -2.27
N GLU A 376 -32.44 -8.32 -2.47
CA GLU A 376 -33.03 -8.16 -3.80
C GLU A 376 -32.07 -7.42 -4.75
N ALA A 377 -31.35 -6.42 -4.27
CA ALA A 377 -30.37 -5.69 -5.06
C ALA A 377 -29.20 -6.60 -5.50
N ALA A 378 -28.71 -7.46 -4.61
CA ALA A 378 -27.68 -8.45 -4.93
C ALA A 378 -28.18 -9.47 -5.97
N GLU A 379 -29.34 -10.08 -5.75
CA GLU A 379 -29.91 -11.05 -6.70
C GLU A 379 -30.13 -10.44 -8.09
N LYS A 380 -30.66 -9.21 -8.15
CA LYS A 380 -30.89 -8.48 -9.40
C LYS A 380 -29.60 -8.15 -10.12
N VAL A 381 -28.56 -7.69 -9.42
CA VAL A 381 -27.31 -7.30 -10.09
C VAL A 381 -26.55 -8.52 -10.59
N VAL A 382 -26.61 -9.64 -9.88
CA VAL A 382 -26.05 -10.92 -10.34
C VAL A 382 -26.75 -11.39 -11.60
N ALA A 383 -28.09 -11.42 -11.61
CA ALA A 383 -28.85 -11.78 -12.80
C ALA A 383 -28.53 -10.84 -13.99
N ALA A 384 -28.48 -9.53 -13.74
CA ALA A 384 -28.17 -8.53 -14.75
C ALA A 384 -26.74 -8.70 -15.33
N ALA A 385 -25.76 -9.05 -14.50
CA ALA A 385 -24.38 -9.31 -14.94
C ALA A 385 -24.25 -10.58 -15.80
N GLU A 386 -25.12 -11.58 -15.55
CA GLU A 386 -25.21 -12.81 -16.36
C GLU A 386 -26.04 -12.61 -17.65
N GLY A 387 -26.64 -11.43 -17.85
CA GLY A 387 -27.52 -11.13 -18.97
C GLY A 387 -28.88 -11.84 -18.90
N LYS A 388 -29.35 -12.15 -17.68
CA LYS A 388 -30.62 -12.83 -17.40
C LYS A 388 -31.73 -11.89 -16.99
#